data_AF-A0A1G6RZ39-F1
#
_entry.id   AF-A0A1G6RZ39-F1
#
_cell.length_a   1.000
_cell.length_b   1.000
_cell.length_c   1.000
_cell.angle_alpha   90.00
_cell.angle_beta   90.00
_cell.angle_gamma   90.00
#
_symmetry.space_group_name_H-M   'P 1'
#
loop_
_entity.id
_entity.type
_entity.pdbx_description
1 polymer ?
#
loop_
_entity_poly.entity_id
_entity_poly.type
_entity_poly.pdbx_seq_one_letter_code
_entity_poly.pdbx_strand_id
1 'polypeptide(L)'
;MMGHRQVEQAALFYEFSLERHIPTDHLLRLIDRFVDLEQVRRDLAPFYSTIGRPSIDPELMIRMLLIGYCFGIRSERRLCDEVHLNLAYRWFCRLGLDGAVPDHSTFSKNRHGRFRQSDLFRRVFESVLRRCIEERLVGGEGFAVDASLIKADANRQKGIEGDKGLPPEAAGRAIDEYLAVLDDAAFGAATEVTPKLVSPSDPAARWTGAHGGQAFFAYSTNYLIDIENAIIVDVEATTAIRQAEVLAAKRMIERSLERFDLYPSRLLGDSGYGSAEMLAWLVYEHGIEPHVTVFDKSAAQMGSSRATTSPMTMVGTSIVALVAKFLPRPERW
;
A
#
# COMPACT_ATOMS: atom_id res chain seq x y z
N MET A 1 37.70 14.59 -23.39
CA MET A 1 39.17 14.41 -23.33
C MET A 1 39.54 13.83 -21.97
N MET A 2 40.44 12.85 -21.93
CA MET A 2 41.02 12.32 -20.68
C MET A 2 42.33 13.05 -20.38
N GLY A 3 42.53 13.43 -19.11
CA GLY A 3 43.76 14.06 -18.59
C GLY A 3 43.93 13.70 -17.10
N HIS A 4 45.13 13.94 -16.55
CA HIS A 4 45.40 13.68 -15.14
C HIS A 4 44.73 14.72 -14.23
N ARG A 5 43.97 14.26 -13.23
CA ARG A 5 43.38 15.13 -12.21
C ARG A 5 44.47 15.63 -11.27
N GLN A 6 45.00 16.83 -11.52
CA GLN A 6 45.75 17.57 -10.51
C GLN A 6 44.75 17.97 -9.41
N VAL A 7 44.90 17.39 -8.23
CA VAL A 7 44.19 17.85 -7.03
C VAL A 7 45.11 18.84 -6.34
N GLU A 8 44.86 20.13 -6.52
CA GLU A 8 45.52 21.19 -5.74
C GLU A 8 44.91 21.32 -4.34
N GLN A 9 45.75 21.84 -3.44
CA GLN A 9 45.65 21.84 -1.98
C GLN A 9 44.37 22.43 -1.38
N ALA A 10 44.10 21.99 -0.14
CA ALA A 10 42.94 22.29 0.68
C ALA A 10 42.68 23.80 0.86
N ALA A 11 41.47 24.22 0.53
CA ALA A 11 40.95 25.53 0.93
C ALA A 11 40.75 25.57 2.46
N LEU A 12 41.20 26.66 3.09
CA LEU A 12 41.14 26.85 4.55
C LEU A 12 39.71 27.02 5.12
N PHE A 13 38.70 27.19 4.26
CA PHE A 13 37.29 27.21 4.60
C PHE A 13 36.49 26.42 3.54
N TYR A 14 35.86 25.32 3.94
CA TYR A 14 34.92 24.58 3.10
C TYR A 14 33.50 25.11 3.35
N GLU A 15 33.03 26.04 2.51
CA GLU A 15 31.60 26.29 2.40
C GLU A 15 31.00 25.27 1.43
N PHE A 16 30.38 24.22 1.98
CA PHE A 16 29.67 23.22 1.19
C PHE A 16 28.17 23.38 1.37
N SER A 17 27.45 23.58 0.27
CA SER A 17 26.00 23.71 0.25
C SER A 17 25.38 22.53 -0.49
N LEU A 18 24.66 21.68 0.25
CA LEU A 18 23.86 20.60 -0.34
C LEU A 18 22.86 21.15 -1.36
N GLU A 19 22.25 22.30 -1.05
CA GLU A 19 21.32 23.01 -1.93
C GLU A 19 21.96 23.32 -3.29
N ARG A 20 23.16 23.91 -3.32
CA ARG A 20 23.83 24.22 -4.59
C ARG A 20 24.35 22.98 -5.32
N HIS A 21 24.59 21.89 -4.60
CA HIS A 21 25.20 20.69 -5.18
C HIS A 21 24.21 19.80 -5.94
N ILE A 22 22.93 19.80 -5.56
CA ILE A 22 21.94 18.92 -6.14
C ILE A 22 21.28 19.58 -7.36
N PRO A 23 21.35 18.95 -8.55
CA PRO A 23 20.77 19.50 -9.78
C PRO A 23 19.30 19.86 -9.62
N THR A 24 18.88 20.98 -10.23
CA THR A 24 17.50 21.52 -10.11
C THR A 24 16.42 20.58 -10.66
N ASP A 25 16.79 19.73 -11.62
CA ASP A 25 15.96 18.73 -12.29
C ASP A 25 15.98 17.35 -11.60
N HIS A 26 16.71 17.21 -10.49
CA HIS A 26 16.77 15.95 -9.74
C HIS A 26 15.38 15.56 -9.21
N LEU A 27 15.00 14.29 -9.37
CA LEU A 27 13.67 13.77 -8.99
C LEU A 27 13.23 14.19 -7.58
N LEU A 28 14.12 14.06 -6.59
CA LEU A 28 13.80 14.43 -5.21
C LEU A 28 13.48 15.92 -5.04
N ARG A 29 14.01 16.82 -5.88
CA ARG A 29 13.59 18.23 -5.86
C ARG A 29 12.18 18.43 -6.41
N LEU A 30 11.84 17.68 -7.46
CA LEU A 30 10.51 17.71 -8.04
C LEU A 30 9.48 17.23 -7.01
N ILE A 31 9.79 16.14 -6.31
CA ILE A 31 8.97 15.58 -5.24
C ILE A 31 8.89 16.54 -4.04
N ASP A 32 10.02 17.10 -3.59
CA ASP A 32 10.10 17.93 -2.39
C ASP A 32 9.15 19.13 -2.41
N ARG A 33 8.90 19.69 -3.59
CA ARG A 33 7.93 20.78 -3.81
C ARG A 33 6.50 20.44 -3.39
N PHE A 34 6.14 19.16 -3.38
CA PHE A 34 4.80 18.67 -3.10
C PHE A 34 4.73 17.88 -1.78
N VAL A 35 5.86 17.66 -1.11
CA VAL A 35 5.92 16.98 0.18
C VAL A 35 5.84 18.01 1.30
N ASP A 36 4.61 18.34 1.69
CA ASP A 36 4.32 19.08 2.92
C ASP A 36 4.00 18.10 4.06
N LEU A 37 4.88 18.06 5.06
CA LEU A 37 4.80 17.17 6.21
C LEU A 37 4.72 17.94 7.53
N GLU A 38 4.45 19.25 7.50
CA GLU A 38 4.35 20.03 8.74
C GLU A 38 3.23 19.49 9.65
N GLN A 39 2.10 19.11 9.04
CA GLN A 39 0.96 18.53 9.76
C GLN A 39 1.33 17.22 10.48
N VAL A 40 2.23 16.42 9.92
CA VAL A 40 2.65 15.13 10.51
C VAL A 40 3.26 15.32 11.90
N ARG A 41 4.06 16.38 12.10
CA ARG A 41 4.63 16.68 13.42
C ARG A 41 3.55 17.03 14.43
N ARG A 42 2.55 17.81 14.03
CA ARG A 42 1.41 18.19 14.89
C ARG A 42 0.58 16.98 15.29
N ASP A 43 0.25 16.13 14.32
CA ASP A 43 -0.57 14.93 14.55
C ASP A 43 0.12 13.92 15.48
N LEU A 44 1.46 13.85 15.42
CA LEU A 44 2.25 12.96 16.27
C LEU A 44 2.64 13.56 17.61
N ALA A 45 2.44 14.86 17.82
CA ALA A 45 2.82 15.55 19.05
C ALA A 45 2.30 14.86 20.33
N PRO A 46 1.03 14.38 20.40
CA PRO A 46 0.50 13.68 21.57
C PRO A 46 1.16 12.33 21.86
N PHE A 47 1.85 11.74 20.88
CA PHE A 47 2.44 10.40 20.98
C PHE A 47 3.94 10.44 21.36
N TYR A 48 4.50 11.63 21.58
CA TYR A 48 5.86 11.77 22.09
C TYR A 48 5.93 11.61 23.59
N SER A 49 6.97 10.90 24.03
CA SER A 49 7.31 10.83 25.44
C SER A 49 8.03 12.10 25.86
N THR A 50 7.66 12.65 27.01
CA THR A 50 8.38 13.75 27.68
C THR A 50 9.65 13.28 28.38
N ILE A 51 9.86 11.96 28.50
CA ILE A 51 11.01 11.33 29.15
C ILE A 51 11.72 10.32 28.22
N GLY A 52 13.04 10.16 28.39
CA GLY A 52 13.85 9.17 27.67
C GLY A 52 14.69 9.75 26.52
N ARG A 53 15.10 8.88 25.58
CA ARG A 53 15.90 9.29 24.42
C ARG A 53 15.13 10.31 23.57
N PRO A 54 15.79 11.36 23.03
CA PRO A 54 15.17 12.27 22.09
C PRO A 54 14.45 11.53 20.97
N SER A 55 13.22 11.96 20.69
CA SER A 55 12.41 11.37 19.63
C SER A 55 12.97 11.74 18.26
N ILE A 56 12.78 10.84 17.29
CA ILE A 56 13.21 11.06 15.91
C ILE A 56 12.10 11.81 15.17
N ASP A 57 12.49 12.77 14.35
CA ASP A 57 11.58 13.57 13.54
C ASP A 57 10.80 12.66 12.58
N PRO A 58 9.45 12.65 12.62
CA PRO A 58 8.64 11.82 11.75
C PRO A 58 8.70 12.28 10.30
N GLU A 59 8.94 13.57 10.05
CA GLU A 59 9.16 14.07 8.69
C GLU A 59 10.39 13.39 8.06
N LEU A 60 11.49 13.28 8.82
CA LEU A 60 12.68 12.56 8.40
C LEU A 60 12.35 11.10 8.05
N MET A 61 11.59 10.40 8.89
CA MET A 61 11.22 9.01 8.64
C MET A 61 10.39 8.85 7.36
N ILE A 62 9.38 9.70 7.14
CA ILE A 62 8.54 9.64 5.94
C ILE A 62 9.38 9.95 4.69
N ARG A 63 10.26 10.95 4.73
CA ARG A 63 11.17 11.28 3.61
C ARG A 63 12.11 10.13 3.28
N MET A 64 12.66 9.46 4.28
CA MET A 64 13.45 8.25 4.05
C MET A 64 12.62 7.16 3.35
N LEU A 65 11.38 6.91 3.79
CA LEU A 65 10.51 5.93 3.14
C LEU A 65 10.21 6.30 1.68
N LEU A 66 9.95 7.58 1.39
CA LEU A 66 9.75 8.07 0.01
C LEU A 66 10.96 7.79 -0.87
N ILE A 67 12.18 8.01 -0.38
CA ILE A 67 13.41 7.62 -1.09
C ILE A 67 13.41 6.11 -1.36
N GLY A 68 13.08 5.31 -0.34
CA GLY A 68 12.99 3.86 -0.46
C GLY A 68 12.06 3.40 -1.60
N TYR A 69 10.87 4.00 -1.69
CA TYR A 69 9.91 3.71 -2.76
C TYR A 69 10.36 4.23 -4.12
N CYS A 70 10.85 5.48 -4.21
CA CYS A 70 11.25 6.10 -5.49
C CYS A 70 12.44 5.40 -6.15
N PHE A 71 13.39 4.90 -5.35
CA PHE A 71 14.62 4.27 -5.84
C PHE A 71 14.65 2.75 -5.65
N GLY A 72 13.53 2.14 -5.23
CA GLY A 72 13.41 0.68 -5.10
C GLY A 72 14.28 0.06 -3.98
N ILE A 73 14.61 0.83 -2.94
CA ILE A 73 15.38 0.34 -1.78
C ILE A 73 14.41 -0.32 -0.80
N ARG A 74 14.31 -1.65 -0.87
CA ARG A 74 13.35 -2.44 -0.07
C ARG A 74 13.81 -2.75 1.36
N SER A 75 15.10 -2.56 1.66
CA SER A 75 15.66 -2.83 2.99
C SER A 75 15.88 -1.53 3.75
N GLU A 76 15.29 -1.41 4.93
CA GLU A 76 15.45 -0.23 5.79
C GLU A 76 16.89 -0.06 6.29
N ARG A 77 17.62 -1.17 6.48
CA ARG A 77 19.06 -1.11 6.78
C ARG A 77 19.82 -0.46 5.63
N ARG A 78 19.58 -0.95 4.41
CA ARG A 78 20.17 -0.37 3.21
C ARG A 78 19.72 1.09 3.03
N LEU A 79 18.47 1.41 3.32
CA LEU A 79 17.97 2.78 3.24
C LEU A 79 18.72 3.72 4.20
N CYS A 80 18.99 3.27 5.43
CA CYS A 80 19.83 4.02 6.36
C CYS A 80 21.25 4.23 5.80
N ASP A 81 21.88 3.20 5.23
CA ASP A 81 23.22 3.29 4.62
C ASP A 81 23.23 4.25 3.41
N GLU A 82 22.22 4.15 2.55
CA GLU A 82 22.08 4.98 1.36
C GLU A 82 21.85 6.45 1.74
N VAL A 83 20.99 6.72 2.74
CA VAL A 83 20.80 8.07 3.27
C VAL A 83 22.07 8.56 3.98
N HIS A 84 22.85 7.68 4.59
CA HIS A 84 24.12 8.06 5.20
C HIS A 84 25.12 8.55 4.14
N LEU A 85 25.21 7.86 2.99
CA LEU A 85 26.24 8.06 1.97
C LEU A 85 25.85 9.05 0.86
N ASN A 86 24.57 9.18 0.54
CA ASN A 86 24.10 9.92 -0.65
C ASN A 86 23.66 11.35 -0.30
N LEU A 87 24.33 12.34 -0.88
CA LEU A 87 24.08 13.76 -0.63
C LEU A 87 22.67 14.22 -1.01
N ALA A 88 22.10 13.71 -2.11
CA ALA A 88 20.75 14.04 -2.53
C ALA A 88 19.71 13.50 -1.54
N TYR A 89 19.96 12.33 -0.97
CA TYR A 89 19.08 11.71 0.03
C TYR A 89 19.14 12.48 1.35
N ARG A 90 20.33 12.88 1.80
CA ARG A 90 20.50 13.72 2.99
C ARG A 90 19.77 15.04 2.85
N TRP A 91 19.94 15.73 1.72
CA TRP A 91 19.24 16.98 1.43
C TRP A 91 17.73 16.82 1.43
N PHE A 92 17.21 15.79 0.77
CA PHE A 92 15.77 15.53 0.74
C PHE A 92 15.22 15.25 2.14
N CYS A 93 16.02 14.58 2.98
CA CYS A 93 15.74 14.29 4.38
C CYS A 93 15.99 15.46 5.35
N ARG A 94 16.37 16.65 4.86
CA ARG A 94 16.76 17.82 5.68
C ARG A 94 17.92 17.54 6.65
N LEU A 95 18.81 16.61 6.28
CA LEU A 95 20.01 16.27 7.04
C LEU A 95 21.22 17.03 6.50
N GLY A 96 21.96 17.69 7.40
CA GLY A 96 23.30 18.19 7.13
C GLY A 96 24.31 17.05 6.91
N LEU A 97 25.57 17.39 6.59
CA LEU A 97 26.65 16.39 6.42
C LEU A 97 26.95 15.64 7.73
N ASP A 98 26.82 16.32 8.85
CA ASP A 98 27.02 15.83 10.22
C ASP A 98 25.73 15.27 10.87
N GLY A 99 24.58 15.43 10.21
CA GLY A 99 23.29 14.94 10.71
C GLY A 99 23.26 13.43 10.96
N ALA A 100 22.73 13.00 12.10
CA ALA A 100 22.63 11.57 12.41
C ALA A 100 21.49 10.90 11.62
N VAL A 101 21.78 9.77 10.98
CA VAL A 101 20.75 8.93 10.38
C VAL A 101 20.18 7.99 11.45
N PRO A 102 18.84 7.87 11.57
CA PRO A 102 18.19 6.90 12.46
C PRO A 102 18.69 5.48 12.26
N ASP A 103 18.71 4.69 13.34
CA ASP A 103 18.87 3.24 13.23
C ASP A 103 17.60 2.62 12.62
N HIS A 104 17.79 1.60 11.78
CA HIS A 104 16.73 0.88 11.08
C HIS A 104 15.62 0.35 12.01
N SER A 105 15.92 -0.02 13.26
CA SER A 105 14.91 -0.48 14.23
C SER A 105 13.88 0.60 14.59
N THR A 106 14.17 1.87 14.30
CA THR A 106 13.25 2.99 14.50
C THR A 106 11.99 2.85 13.64
N PHE A 107 12.13 2.36 12.40
CA PHE A 107 11.00 2.20 11.49
C PHE A 107 10.00 1.19 12.03
N SER A 108 10.45 -0.01 12.38
CA SER A 108 9.57 -1.06 12.91
C SER A 108 8.92 -0.65 14.24
N LYS A 109 9.66 0.01 15.14
CA LYS A 109 9.08 0.50 16.42
C LYS A 109 8.00 1.54 16.21
N ASN A 110 8.19 2.51 15.31
CA ASN A 110 7.18 3.54 15.05
C ASN A 110 6.00 3.02 14.23
N ARG A 111 6.21 2.12 13.26
CA ARG A 111 5.10 1.49 12.52
C ARG A 111 4.13 0.75 13.44
N HIS A 112 4.64 -0.05 14.36
CA HIS A 112 3.79 -0.80 15.28
C HIS A 112 3.23 0.07 16.42
N GLY A 113 3.94 1.13 16.80
CA GLY A 113 3.51 2.07 17.82
C GLY A 113 2.82 3.29 17.23
N ARG A 114 3.52 4.43 17.28
CA ARG A 114 2.97 5.77 17.03
C ARG A 114 2.23 5.91 15.72
N PHE A 115 2.74 5.35 14.62
CA PHE A 115 2.14 5.52 13.30
C PHE A 115 0.80 4.79 13.20
N ARG A 116 0.69 3.59 13.80
CA ARG A 116 -0.57 2.86 13.87
C ARG A 116 -1.56 3.57 14.79
N GLN A 117 -1.12 4.00 15.96
CA GLN A 117 -2.00 4.65 16.95
C GLN A 117 -2.54 6.01 16.48
N SER A 118 -1.81 6.72 15.63
CA SER A 118 -2.21 8.02 15.07
C SER A 118 -2.91 7.92 13.71
N ASP A 119 -2.98 6.72 13.12
CA ASP A 119 -3.40 6.50 11.74
C ASP A 119 -2.61 7.35 10.73
N LEU A 120 -1.30 7.48 10.97
CA LEU A 120 -0.44 8.43 10.25
C LEU A 120 -0.45 8.19 8.74
N PHE A 121 -0.29 6.94 8.31
CA PHE A 121 -0.18 6.63 6.89
C PHE A 121 -1.46 6.96 6.13
N ARG A 122 -2.64 6.75 6.75
CA ARG A 122 -3.92 7.19 6.19
C ARG A 122 -3.93 8.71 6.03
N ARG A 123 -3.59 9.45 7.08
CA ARG A 123 -3.56 10.93 7.03
C ARG A 123 -2.60 11.47 5.96
N VAL A 124 -1.41 10.88 5.85
CA VAL A 124 -0.42 11.25 4.81
C VAL A 124 -0.97 10.94 3.43
N PHE A 125 -1.54 9.74 3.22
CA PHE A 125 -2.19 9.37 1.95
C PHE A 125 -3.29 10.37 1.57
N GLU A 126 -4.16 10.70 2.50
CA GLU A 126 -5.28 11.62 2.28
C GLU A 126 -4.84 13.06 2.01
N SER A 127 -3.77 13.51 2.65
CA SER A 127 -3.15 14.81 2.38
C SER A 127 -2.62 14.88 0.94
N VAL A 128 -1.92 13.84 0.50
CA VAL A 128 -1.40 13.73 -0.87
C VAL A 128 -2.55 13.67 -1.88
N LEU A 129 -3.58 12.86 -1.61
CA LEU A 129 -4.75 12.76 -2.47
C LEU A 129 -5.51 14.09 -2.59
N ARG A 130 -5.71 14.80 -1.48
CA ARG A 130 -6.32 16.14 -1.50
C ARG A 130 -5.55 17.07 -2.43
N ARG A 131 -4.21 17.03 -2.37
CA ARG A 131 -3.39 17.81 -3.28
C ARG A 131 -3.57 17.39 -4.74
N CYS A 132 -3.66 16.09 -5.03
CA CYS A 132 -3.97 15.60 -6.38
C CYS A 132 -5.32 16.13 -6.89
N ILE A 133 -6.34 16.20 -6.02
CA ILE A 133 -7.66 16.76 -6.36
C ILE A 133 -7.55 18.27 -6.64
N GLU A 134 -6.87 19.03 -5.77
CA GLU A 134 -6.63 20.47 -5.94
C GLU A 134 -5.91 20.79 -7.27
N GLU A 135 -4.95 19.95 -7.65
CA GLU A 135 -4.19 20.06 -8.91
C GLU A 135 -4.94 19.46 -10.11
N ARG A 136 -6.19 19.00 -9.93
CA ARG A 136 -7.05 18.41 -10.97
C ARG A 136 -6.44 17.18 -11.64
N LEU A 137 -5.72 16.37 -10.89
CA LEU A 137 -5.19 15.08 -11.32
C LEU A 137 -6.20 13.94 -11.15
N VAL A 138 -7.29 14.15 -10.42
CA VAL A 138 -8.35 13.15 -10.25
C VAL A 138 -9.52 13.53 -11.15
N GLY A 139 -9.90 12.63 -12.06
CA GLY A 139 -11.02 12.83 -12.97
C GLY A 139 -12.38 12.71 -12.27
N GLY A 140 -12.53 11.72 -11.39
CA GLY A 140 -13.72 11.56 -10.53
C GLY A 140 -14.91 10.84 -11.18
N GLU A 141 -14.89 10.61 -12.50
CA GLU A 141 -16.01 9.99 -13.22
C GLU A 141 -15.96 8.46 -13.22
N GLY A 142 -14.79 7.87 -13.49
CA GLY A 142 -14.64 6.42 -13.68
C GLY A 142 -13.53 5.86 -12.81
N PHE A 143 -13.86 4.89 -11.96
CA PHE A 143 -12.89 4.25 -11.07
C PHE A 143 -12.68 2.78 -11.45
N ALA A 144 -11.51 2.25 -11.12
CA ALA A 144 -11.18 0.84 -11.18
C ALA A 144 -10.87 0.31 -9.78
N VAL A 145 -11.33 -0.91 -9.49
CA VAL A 145 -10.99 -1.63 -8.27
C VAL A 145 -10.15 -2.86 -8.59
N ASP A 146 -9.07 -3.04 -7.83
CA ASP A 146 -8.18 -4.19 -7.96
C ASP A 146 -7.56 -4.55 -6.59
N ALA A 147 -7.23 -5.83 -6.41
CA ALA A 147 -6.58 -6.34 -5.21
C ALA A 147 -5.26 -7.03 -5.55
N SER A 148 -4.19 -6.61 -4.90
CA SER A 148 -2.88 -7.26 -5.01
C SER A 148 -2.60 -8.14 -3.81
N LEU A 149 -2.23 -9.40 -4.05
CA LEU A 149 -1.81 -10.30 -2.99
C LEU A 149 -0.40 -9.96 -2.51
N ILE A 150 -0.29 -9.69 -1.22
CA ILE A 150 0.97 -9.45 -0.52
C ILE A 150 1.29 -10.67 0.32
N LYS A 151 2.39 -11.34 0.00
CA LYS A 151 2.88 -12.48 0.78
C LYS A 151 3.21 -12.04 2.21
N ALA A 152 2.61 -12.71 3.18
CA ALA A 152 2.92 -12.52 4.58
C ALA A 152 4.29 -13.13 4.94
N ASP A 153 4.95 -12.56 5.94
CA ASP A 153 6.17 -13.14 6.53
C ASP A 153 5.82 -14.28 7.50
N ALA A 154 5.21 -15.31 6.94
CA ALA A 154 4.72 -16.47 7.66
C ALA A 154 5.21 -17.76 7.01
N ASN A 155 5.81 -18.64 7.83
CA ASN A 155 6.31 -19.91 7.33
C ASN A 155 5.15 -20.87 7.05
N ARG A 156 4.92 -21.14 5.76
CA ARG A 156 3.89 -22.07 5.27
C ARG A 156 3.91 -23.46 5.90
N GLN A 157 5.08 -23.96 6.32
CA GLN A 157 5.23 -25.30 6.89
C GLN A 157 4.77 -25.37 8.35
N LYS A 158 4.62 -24.21 9.02
CA LYS A 158 4.20 -24.12 10.42
C LYS A 158 2.70 -23.81 10.56
N GLY A 159 1.93 -23.89 9.47
CA GLY A 159 0.48 -23.70 9.53
C GLY A 159 -0.20 -24.78 10.37
N ILE A 160 -1.17 -24.38 11.17
CA ILE A 160 -2.04 -25.26 11.95
C ILE A 160 -3.37 -25.38 11.22
N GLU A 161 -4.00 -26.55 11.23
CA GLU A 161 -5.36 -26.74 10.68
C GLU A 161 -6.33 -25.77 11.36
N GLY A 162 -7.11 -25.01 10.59
CA GLY A 162 -7.93 -23.95 11.17
C GLY A 162 -9.00 -24.45 12.13
N ASP A 163 -9.52 -25.66 11.92
CA ASP A 163 -10.49 -26.29 12.83
C ASP A 163 -9.90 -26.58 14.22
N LYS A 164 -8.57 -26.74 14.33
CA LYS A 164 -7.89 -26.89 15.63
C LYS A 164 -7.71 -25.56 16.35
N GLY A 165 -7.83 -24.44 15.63
CA GLY A 165 -7.60 -23.11 16.16
C GLY A 165 -6.14 -22.84 16.54
N LEU A 166 -5.89 -21.65 17.07
CA LEU A 166 -4.61 -21.32 17.68
C LEU A 166 -4.46 -22.07 19.02
N PRO A 167 -3.25 -22.53 19.40
CA PRO A 167 -3.02 -23.12 20.71
C PRO A 167 -3.41 -22.15 21.84
N PRO A 168 -4.02 -22.60 22.94
CA PRO A 168 -4.41 -21.73 24.06
C PRO A 168 -3.26 -20.93 24.66
N GLU A 169 -2.06 -21.51 24.65
CA GLU A 169 -0.81 -20.90 25.11
C GLU A 169 -0.15 -19.98 24.07
N ALA A 170 -0.69 -19.91 22.86
CA ALA A 170 -0.13 -19.07 21.81
C ALA A 170 -0.36 -17.60 22.19
N ALA A 171 0.74 -16.95 22.56
CA ALA A 171 0.76 -15.55 22.93
C ALA A 171 1.71 -14.78 22.03
N GLY A 172 1.34 -13.55 21.73
CA GLY A 172 2.18 -12.66 20.95
C GLY A 172 1.35 -11.57 20.30
N ARG A 173 2.02 -10.46 19.98
CA ARG A 173 1.35 -9.28 19.43
C ARG A 173 0.48 -9.58 18.20
N ALA A 174 0.95 -10.42 17.27
CA ALA A 174 0.18 -10.77 16.07
C ALA A 174 -1.11 -11.55 16.40
N ILE A 175 -1.09 -12.34 17.47
CA ILE A 175 -2.26 -13.07 17.98
C ILE A 175 -3.20 -12.09 18.67
N ASP A 176 -2.69 -11.23 19.54
CA ASP A 176 -3.49 -10.20 20.21
C ASP A 176 -4.18 -9.28 19.19
N GLU A 177 -3.45 -8.84 18.16
CA GLU A 177 -3.97 -8.05 17.05
C GLU A 177 -5.03 -8.81 16.25
N TYR A 178 -4.81 -10.10 15.95
CA TYR A 178 -5.79 -10.93 15.26
C TYR A 178 -7.08 -11.08 16.07
N LEU A 179 -6.98 -11.39 17.36
CA LEU A 179 -8.13 -11.53 18.25
C LEU A 179 -8.92 -10.22 18.36
N ALA A 180 -8.24 -9.07 18.33
CA ALA A 180 -8.88 -7.76 18.37
C ALA A 180 -9.67 -7.40 17.09
N VAL A 181 -9.42 -8.07 15.96
CA VAL A 181 -10.09 -7.81 14.67
C VAL A 181 -10.93 -9.00 14.19
N LEU A 182 -11.24 -9.96 15.07
CA LEU A 182 -12.08 -11.10 14.72
C LEU A 182 -13.48 -10.70 14.26
N ASP A 183 -14.06 -9.66 14.86
CA ASP A 183 -15.39 -9.17 14.49
C ASP A 183 -15.35 -8.13 13.36
N ASP A 184 -14.15 -7.83 12.82
CA ASP A 184 -13.98 -6.84 11.76
C ASP A 184 -14.30 -7.43 10.38
N ALA A 185 -15.12 -6.73 9.61
CA ALA A 185 -15.59 -7.13 8.28
C ALA A 185 -14.49 -7.21 7.20
N ALA A 186 -13.34 -6.57 7.41
CA ALA A 186 -12.14 -6.70 6.57
C ALA A 186 -11.31 -7.95 6.89
N PHE A 187 -11.53 -8.54 8.07
CA PHE A 187 -10.69 -9.59 8.64
C PHE A 187 -11.50 -10.82 9.05
N GLY A 188 -11.86 -10.93 10.33
CA GLY A 188 -12.45 -12.17 10.84
C GLY A 188 -13.92 -12.34 10.43
N ALA A 189 -14.72 -11.28 10.45
CA ALA A 189 -16.15 -11.32 10.11
C ALA A 189 -16.44 -11.29 8.61
N ALA A 190 -15.40 -11.23 7.77
CA ALA A 190 -15.54 -11.25 6.32
C ALA A 190 -16.14 -12.57 5.78
N THR A 191 -16.00 -13.68 6.52
CA THR A 191 -16.54 -14.99 6.16
C THR A 191 -16.71 -15.87 7.39
N GLU A 192 -17.79 -16.65 7.43
CA GLU A 192 -18.00 -17.69 8.45
C GLU A 192 -17.16 -18.95 8.17
N VAL A 193 -16.54 -19.05 6.99
CA VAL A 193 -15.78 -20.23 6.58
C VAL A 193 -14.44 -20.30 7.34
N THR A 194 -14.26 -21.37 8.10
CA THR A 194 -12.99 -21.67 8.77
C THR A 194 -11.86 -21.82 7.75
N PRO A 195 -10.71 -21.13 7.94
CA PRO A 195 -9.56 -21.30 7.06
C PRO A 195 -9.04 -22.73 7.11
N LYS A 196 -8.53 -23.23 5.98
CA LYS A 196 -7.82 -24.52 5.94
C LYS A 196 -6.60 -24.54 6.88
N LEU A 197 -5.82 -23.47 6.85
CA LEU A 197 -4.62 -23.30 7.68
C LEU A 197 -4.60 -21.91 8.30
N VAL A 198 -4.13 -21.84 9.55
CA VAL A 198 -3.86 -20.62 10.30
C VAL A 198 -2.37 -20.59 10.64
N SER A 199 -1.73 -19.43 10.45
CA SER A 199 -0.32 -19.25 10.83
C SER A 199 -0.21 -18.85 12.31
N PRO A 200 0.55 -19.57 13.14
CA PRO A 200 0.77 -19.17 14.54
C PRO A 200 1.54 -17.86 14.69
N SER A 201 2.37 -17.49 13.71
CA SER A 201 3.15 -16.25 13.75
C SER A 201 2.38 -15.06 13.19
N ASP A 202 1.31 -15.30 12.43
CA ASP A 202 0.52 -14.27 11.77
C ASP A 202 -0.90 -14.79 11.43
N PRO A 203 -1.79 -14.91 12.42
CA PRO A 203 -3.06 -15.62 12.23
C PRO A 203 -4.06 -14.90 11.32
N ALA A 204 -3.92 -13.59 11.13
CA ALA A 204 -4.80 -12.79 10.26
C ALA A 204 -4.50 -13.01 8.75
N ALA A 205 -3.32 -13.51 8.41
CA ALA A 205 -2.95 -13.84 7.04
C ALA A 205 -3.68 -15.10 6.54
N ARG A 206 -4.10 -15.10 5.28
CA ARG A 206 -4.88 -16.22 4.70
C ARG A 206 -4.05 -17.13 3.85
N TRP A 207 -4.27 -18.42 4.04
CA TRP A 207 -3.73 -19.46 3.19
C TRP A 207 -4.37 -19.41 1.80
N THR A 208 -3.58 -19.13 0.77
CA THR A 208 -4.05 -19.02 -0.60
C THR A 208 -3.17 -19.81 -1.58
N GLY A 209 -3.81 -20.45 -2.55
CA GLY A 209 -3.18 -21.11 -3.69
C GLY A 209 -3.22 -20.28 -4.97
N ALA A 210 -3.50 -18.98 -4.85
CA ALA A 210 -3.51 -18.07 -5.98
C ALA A 210 -2.17 -18.11 -6.74
N HIS A 211 -2.21 -17.83 -8.05
CA HIS A 211 -1.06 -17.86 -8.97
C HIS A 211 -0.54 -19.25 -9.37
N GLY A 212 -1.29 -20.33 -9.08
CA GLY A 212 -1.02 -21.68 -9.61
C GLY A 212 0.27 -22.33 -9.11
N GLY A 213 0.93 -21.73 -8.11
CA GLY A 213 2.14 -22.23 -7.47
C GLY A 213 1.87 -22.91 -6.13
N GLN A 214 2.93 -23.03 -5.32
CA GLN A 214 2.78 -23.53 -3.96
C GLN A 214 2.05 -22.50 -3.09
N ALA A 215 1.01 -22.95 -2.40
CA ALA A 215 0.22 -22.09 -1.53
C ALA A 215 1.06 -21.46 -0.40
N PHE A 216 0.63 -20.26 0.01
CA PHE A 216 1.32 -19.41 0.97
C PHE A 216 0.31 -18.56 1.76
N PHE A 217 0.77 -17.95 2.85
CA PHE A 217 -0.02 -17.00 3.62
C PHE A 217 0.09 -15.60 3.02
N ALA A 218 -1.05 -14.91 2.87
CA ALA A 218 -1.11 -13.61 2.22
C ALA A 218 -2.17 -12.68 2.83
N TYR A 219 -1.98 -11.39 2.55
CA TYR A 219 -2.97 -10.32 2.68
C TYR A 219 -3.36 -9.81 1.29
N SER A 220 -4.51 -9.15 1.20
CA SER A 220 -4.89 -8.38 0.01
C SER A 220 -4.70 -6.90 0.30
N THR A 221 -4.01 -6.20 -0.60
CA THR A 221 -4.04 -4.73 -0.64
C THR A 221 -4.97 -4.32 -1.76
N ASN A 222 -6.10 -3.74 -1.38
CA ASN A 222 -7.16 -3.32 -2.28
C ASN A 222 -6.92 -1.85 -2.65
N TYR A 223 -7.13 -1.53 -3.91
CA TYR A 223 -6.96 -0.18 -4.45
C TYR A 223 -8.25 0.24 -5.15
N LEU A 224 -8.65 1.49 -4.92
CA LEU A 224 -9.61 2.21 -5.74
C LEU A 224 -8.84 3.27 -6.52
N ILE A 225 -8.96 3.25 -7.84
CA ILE A 225 -8.07 3.99 -8.75
C ILE A 225 -8.91 4.82 -9.72
N ASP A 226 -8.66 6.11 -9.80
CA ASP A 226 -9.16 6.97 -10.87
C ASP A 226 -8.52 6.57 -12.21
N ILE A 227 -9.35 6.29 -13.22
CA ILE A 227 -8.86 5.74 -14.49
C ILE A 227 -8.32 6.80 -15.45
N GLU A 228 -8.56 8.08 -15.21
CA GLU A 228 -8.11 9.14 -16.11
C GLU A 228 -6.60 9.34 -16.01
N ASN A 229 -6.10 9.50 -14.78
CA ASN A 229 -4.67 9.74 -14.52
C ASN A 229 -4.01 8.64 -13.67
N ALA A 230 -4.70 7.53 -13.42
CA ALA A 230 -4.21 6.40 -12.61
C ALA A 230 -3.88 6.80 -11.15
N ILE A 231 -4.64 7.74 -10.59
CA ILE A 231 -4.45 8.17 -9.19
C ILE A 231 -5.19 7.20 -8.27
N ILE A 232 -4.49 6.65 -7.28
CA ILE A 232 -5.11 5.86 -6.21
C ILE A 232 -5.92 6.83 -5.35
N VAL A 233 -7.25 6.67 -5.35
CA VAL A 233 -8.20 7.49 -4.59
C VAL A 233 -8.55 6.85 -3.24
N ASP A 234 -8.37 5.54 -3.11
CA ASP A 234 -8.40 4.88 -1.80
C ASP A 234 -7.59 3.58 -1.81
N VAL A 235 -7.19 3.13 -0.62
CA VAL A 235 -6.48 1.89 -0.38
C VAL A 235 -6.98 1.23 0.89
N GLU A 236 -7.07 -0.09 0.90
CA GLU A 236 -7.43 -0.84 2.10
C GLU A 236 -6.78 -2.22 2.17
N ALA A 237 -6.13 -2.53 3.29
CA ALA A 237 -5.58 -3.85 3.53
C ALA A 237 -6.65 -4.75 4.17
N THR A 238 -6.80 -5.96 3.63
CA THR A 238 -7.75 -6.96 4.14
C THR A 238 -7.10 -8.33 4.23
N THR A 239 -7.79 -9.25 4.90
CA THR A 239 -7.51 -10.67 4.77
C THR A 239 -7.67 -11.11 3.30
N ALA A 240 -6.83 -12.03 2.80
CA ALA A 240 -6.79 -12.39 1.38
C ALA A 240 -7.91 -13.35 0.96
N ILE A 241 -9.16 -12.86 1.00
CA ILE A 241 -10.34 -13.56 0.50
C ILE A 241 -11.24 -12.59 -0.28
N ARG A 242 -11.93 -13.13 -1.28
CA ARG A 242 -12.81 -12.37 -2.18
C ARG A 242 -13.89 -11.56 -1.44
N GLN A 243 -14.50 -12.12 -0.39
CA GLN A 243 -15.54 -11.44 0.37
C GLN A 243 -15.00 -10.14 1.01
N ALA A 244 -13.81 -10.20 1.60
CA ALA A 244 -13.17 -9.04 2.21
C ALA A 244 -12.77 -7.99 1.15
N GLU A 245 -12.30 -8.44 -0.03
CA GLU A 245 -11.96 -7.55 -1.15
C GLU A 245 -13.19 -6.81 -1.68
N VAL A 246 -14.33 -7.49 -1.84
CA VAL A 246 -15.60 -6.87 -2.24
C VAL A 246 -16.11 -5.88 -1.18
N LEU A 247 -16.03 -6.24 0.11
CA LEU A 247 -16.40 -5.33 1.20
C LEU A 247 -15.46 -4.12 1.29
N ALA A 248 -14.17 -4.29 1.02
CA ALA A 248 -13.23 -3.17 0.91
C ALA A 248 -13.58 -2.27 -0.27
N ALA A 249 -13.96 -2.82 -1.44
CA ALA A 249 -14.39 -2.02 -2.58
C ALA A 249 -15.55 -1.09 -2.23
N LYS A 250 -16.60 -1.62 -1.59
CA LYS A 250 -17.76 -0.83 -1.14
C LYS A 250 -17.33 0.29 -0.18
N ARG A 251 -16.57 -0.05 0.87
CA ARG A 251 -16.09 0.91 1.86
C ARG A 251 -15.16 1.98 1.28
N MET A 252 -14.31 1.62 0.32
CA MET A 252 -13.43 2.57 -0.36
C MET A 252 -14.23 3.58 -1.19
N ILE A 253 -15.30 3.14 -1.86
CA ILE A 253 -16.20 4.04 -2.62
C ILE A 253 -16.92 5.00 -1.67
N GLU A 254 -17.54 4.47 -0.60
CA GLU A 254 -18.24 5.28 0.40
C GLU A 254 -17.30 6.28 1.09
N ARG A 255 -16.12 5.83 1.51
CA ARG A 255 -15.12 6.69 2.16
C ARG A 255 -14.57 7.75 1.22
N SER A 256 -14.41 7.45 -0.07
CA SER A 256 -14.00 8.43 -1.08
C SER A 256 -15.04 9.54 -1.25
N LEU A 257 -16.33 9.19 -1.24
CA LEU A 257 -17.42 10.17 -1.23
C LEU A 257 -17.39 11.00 0.05
N GLU A 258 -17.37 10.36 1.22
CA GLU A 258 -17.43 11.04 2.52
C GLU A 258 -16.26 12.00 2.76
N ARG A 259 -15.04 11.62 2.37
CA ARG A 259 -13.82 12.38 2.68
C ARG A 259 -13.43 13.38 1.59
N PHE A 260 -13.80 13.13 0.34
CA PHE A 260 -13.29 13.87 -0.82
C PHE A 260 -14.35 14.30 -1.82
N ASP A 261 -15.63 13.98 -1.59
CA ASP A 261 -16.71 14.21 -2.55
C ASP A 261 -16.44 13.51 -3.90
N LEU A 262 -15.74 12.37 -3.85
CA LEU A 262 -15.39 11.56 -5.00
C LEU A 262 -16.31 10.35 -5.11
N TYR A 263 -17.16 10.34 -6.14
CA TYR A 263 -18.13 9.28 -6.36
C TYR A 263 -18.22 8.87 -7.83
N PRO A 264 -17.84 7.63 -8.19
CA PRO A 264 -17.73 7.23 -9.58
C PRO A 264 -19.10 7.03 -10.21
N SER A 265 -19.26 7.44 -11.46
CA SER A 265 -20.40 7.08 -12.31
C SER A 265 -20.28 5.66 -12.86
N ARG A 266 -19.04 5.16 -13.01
CA ARG A 266 -18.77 3.79 -13.48
C ARG A 266 -17.62 3.15 -12.70
N LEU A 267 -17.73 1.84 -12.47
CA LEU A 267 -16.72 1.04 -11.77
C LEU A 267 -16.22 -0.11 -12.64
N LEU A 268 -14.91 -0.13 -12.89
CA LEU A 268 -14.20 -1.22 -13.57
C LEU A 268 -13.66 -2.20 -12.54
N GLY A 269 -13.71 -3.50 -12.85
CA GLY A 269 -13.15 -4.53 -11.99
C GLY A 269 -13.00 -5.86 -12.70
N ASP A 270 -12.20 -6.75 -12.14
CA ASP A 270 -12.07 -8.12 -12.64
C ASP A 270 -13.29 -8.98 -12.26
N SER A 271 -13.32 -10.22 -12.74
CA SER A 271 -14.44 -11.13 -12.45
C SER A 271 -14.73 -11.30 -10.95
N GLY A 272 -13.72 -11.15 -10.08
CA GLY A 272 -13.84 -11.21 -8.63
C GLY A 272 -14.88 -10.25 -8.06
N TYR A 273 -15.13 -9.12 -8.71
CA TYR A 273 -16.14 -8.14 -8.30
C TYR A 273 -17.52 -8.38 -8.93
N GLY A 274 -17.67 -9.35 -9.84
CA GLY A 274 -18.89 -9.62 -10.61
C GLY A 274 -19.91 -10.52 -9.91
N SER A 275 -20.05 -10.44 -8.58
CA SER A 275 -21.11 -11.16 -7.86
C SER A 275 -22.46 -10.47 -8.04
N ALA A 276 -23.56 -11.24 -8.05
CA ALA A 276 -24.91 -10.66 -8.18
C ALA A 276 -25.20 -9.61 -7.09
N GLU A 277 -24.76 -9.85 -5.86
CA GLU A 277 -24.90 -8.90 -4.75
C GLU A 277 -24.13 -7.59 -4.99
N MET A 278 -22.88 -7.67 -5.48
CA MET A 278 -22.10 -6.48 -5.78
C MET A 278 -22.70 -5.69 -6.95
N LEU A 279 -23.15 -6.37 -8.00
CA LEU A 279 -23.80 -5.72 -9.15
C LEU A 279 -25.12 -5.06 -8.74
N ALA A 280 -25.92 -5.70 -7.88
CA ALA A 280 -27.15 -5.12 -7.37
C ALA A 280 -26.88 -3.87 -6.52
N TRP A 281 -25.87 -3.94 -5.63
CA TRP A 281 -25.42 -2.81 -4.82
C TRP A 281 -24.97 -1.64 -5.71
N LEU A 282 -24.15 -1.89 -6.73
CA LEU A 282 -23.69 -0.85 -7.66
C LEU A 282 -24.85 -0.20 -8.42
N VAL A 283 -25.70 -1.00 -9.07
CA VAL A 283 -26.70 -0.47 -10.01
C VAL A 283 -27.93 0.09 -9.28
N TYR A 284 -28.48 -0.65 -8.34
CA TYR A 284 -29.80 -0.33 -7.76
C TYR A 284 -29.71 0.51 -6.50
N GLU A 285 -28.66 0.36 -5.70
CA GLU A 285 -28.49 1.14 -4.46
C GLU A 285 -27.70 2.43 -4.70
N HIS A 286 -26.74 2.39 -5.62
CA HIS A 286 -25.74 3.45 -5.78
C HIS A 286 -25.71 4.11 -7.17
N GLY A 287 -26.43 3.57 -8.17
CA GLY A 287 -26.49 4.13 -9.52
C GLY A 287 -25.15 4.14 -10.26
N ILE A 288 -24.21 3.28 -9.90
CA ILE A 288 -22.88 3.14 -10.49
C ILE A 288 -22.94 2.10 -11.61
N GLU A 289 -22.50 2.45 -12.81
CA GLU A 289 -22.45 1.54 -13.96
C GLU A 289 -21.31 0.50 -13.79
N PRO A 290 -21.61 -0.82 -13.70
CA PRO A 290 -20.59 -1.83 -13.52
C PRO A 290 -19.96 -2.25 -14.87
N HIS A 291 -18.65 -2.10 -14.98
CA HIS A 291 -17.82 -2.65 -16.06
C HIS A 291 -17.02 -3.84 -15.52
N VAL A 292 -17.75 -4.89 -15.15
CA VAL A 292 -17.19 -6.07 -14.50
C VAL A 292 -17.64 -7.33 -15.23
N THR A 293 -16.74 -8.30 -15.40
CA THR A 293 -17.09 -9.58 -16.00
C THR A 293 -17.92 -10.42 -15.02
N VAL A 294 -19.07 -10.93 -15.47
CA VAL A 294 -20.00 -11.68 -14.61
C VAL A 294 -19.62 -13.15 -14.57
N PHE A 295 -19.66 -13.75 -13.37
CA PHE A 295 -19.56 -15.19 -13.23
C PHE A 295 -20.87 -15.86 -13.65
N ASP A 296 -20.91 -16.47 -14.83
CA ASP A 296 -22.03 -17.33 -15.22
C ASP A 296 -21.83 -18.76 -14.69
N LYS A 297 -22.53 -19.11 -13.60
CA LYS A 297 -22.55 -20.47 -13.05
C LYS A 297 -23.54 -21.40 -13.76
N SER A 298 -24.35 -20.90 -14.70
CA SER A 298 -25.37 -21.70 -15.39
C SER A 298 -24.79 -22.71 -16.39
N ALA A 299 -23.55 -22.51 -16.85
CA ALA A 299 -22.89 -23.40 -17.80
C ALA A 299 -22.37 -24.73 -17.20
N ALA A 300 -22.37 -24.90 -15.88
CA ALA A 300 -21.86 -26.12 -15.23
C ALA A 300 -22.88 -27.29 -15.18
N GLN A 301 -24.13 -27.06 -15.58
CA GLN A 301 -25.19 -28.10 -15.54
C GLN A 301 -25.91 -28.38 -16.86
N MET A 302 -25.63 -27.65 -17.95
CA MET A 302 -26.29 -27.90 -19.24
C MET A 302 -25.27 -28.11 -20.35
N GLY A 303 -25.28 -29.33 -20.89
CA GLY A 303 -24.53 -29.68 -22.08
C GLY A 303 -24.90 -28.78 -23.26
N SER A 304 -23.85 -28.31 -23.95
CA SER A 304 -23.81 -27.86 -25.34
C SER A 304 -25.09 -27.20 -25.89
N SER A 305 -25.16 -25.87 -25.83
CA SER A 305 -25.61 -25.09 -26.99
C SER A 305 -24.98 -23.70 -27.01
N ARG A 306 -24.46 -23.32 -28.17
CA ARG A 306 -23.82 -22.04 -28.46
C ARG A 306 -24.86 -20.92 -28.42
N ALA A 307 -24.62 -19.92 -27.58
CA ALA A 307 -25.21 -18.59 -27.74
C ALA A 307 -24.09 -17.60 -28.11
N THR A 308 -24.32 -16.88 -29.20
CA THR A 308 -23.44 -15.92 -29.86
C THR A 308 -23.04 -14.75 -28.95
N THR A 309 -21.76 -14.68 -28.60
CA THR A 309 -21.09 -13.49 -28.06
C THR A 309 -20.54 -12.65 -29.21
N SER A 310 -20.95 -11.38 -29.29
CA SER A 310 -20.25 -10.37 -30.09
C SER A 310 -18.83 -10.16 -29.51
N PRO A 311 -17.82 -9.90 -30.35
CA PRO A 311 -16.43 -9.86 -29.93
C PRO A 311 -16.16 -8.49 -29.28
N MET A 312 -16.26 -8.41 -27.95
CA MET A 312 -15.67 -7.29 -27.22
C MET A 312 -14.26 -7.69 -26.81
N THR A 313 -13.32 -7.03 -27.47
CA THR A 313 -11.87 -7.17 -27.38
C THR A 313 -11.39 -7.25 -25.93
N MET A 314 -10.52 -8.22 -25.66
CA MET A 314 -9.79 -8.39 -24.41
C MET A 314 -9.32 -7.05 -23.80
N VAL A 315 -9.95 -6.64 -22.71
CA VAL A 315 -9.39 -5.69 -21.73
C VAL A 315 -9.24 -6.42 -20.39
N GLY A 316 -8.64 -7.61 -20.42
CA GLY A 316 -8.44 -8.45 -19.23
C GLY A 316 -7.01 -8.44 -18.69
N THR A 317 -6.08 -7.74 -19.34
CA THR A 317 -4.64 -7.83 -19.02
C THR A 317 -4.00 -6.48 -18.64
N SER A 318 -4.75 -5.37 -18.72
CA SER A 318 -4.18 -4.02 -18.56
C SER A 318 -4.33 -3.39 -17.17
N ILE A 319 -5.26 -3.85 -16.31
CA ILE A 319 -5.40 -3.28 -14.96
C ILE A 319 -4.23 -3.71 -14.06
N VAL A 320 -3.84 -5.00 -14.13
CA VAL A 320 -2.62 -5.50 -13.47
C VAL A 320 -1.38 -4.76 -13.97
N ALA A 321 -1.34 -4.30 -15.23
CA ALA A 321 -0.22 -3.55 -15.78
C ALA A 321 -0.13 -2.09 -15.24
N LEU A 322 -1.25 -1.51 -14.81
CA LEU A 322 -1.30 -0.16 -14.22
C LEU A 322 -0.80 -0.18 -12.76
N VAL A 323 -1.21 -1.19 -11.99
CA VAL A 323 -0.73 -1.40 -10.61
C VAL A 323 0.71 -1.95 -10.57
N ALA A 324 1.09 -2.83 -11.50
CA ALA A 324 2.45 -3.37 -11.60
C ALA A 324 3.48 -2.36 -12.15
N LYS A 325 3.07 -1.20 -12.68
CA LYS A 325 4.00 -0.12 -13.03
C LYS A 325 4.59 0.59 -11.81
N PHE A 326 3.92 0.50 -10.65
CA PHE A 326 4.37 1.10 -9.38
C PHE A 326 4.88 0.06 -8.37
N LEU A 327 4.62 -1.23 -8.56
CA LEU A 327 5.17 -2.32 -7.75
C LEU A 327 6.30 -3.04 -8.51
N PRO A 328 7.57 -2.93 -8.08
CA PRO A 328 8.67 -3.59 -8.76
C PRO A 328 8.49 -5.12 -8.70
N ARG A 329 8.50 -5.76 -9.87
CA ARG A 329 8.37 -7.22 -10.03
C ARG A 329 9.32 -7.99 -9.10
N PRO A 330 8.91 -9.16 -8.59
CA PRO A 330 9.79 -10.06 -7.86
C PRO A 330 10.64 -10.84 -8.87
N GLU A 331 11.65 -10.21 -9.44
CA GLU A 331 12.74 -10.95 -10.07
C GLU A 331 13.77 -11.29 -8.99
N ARG A 332 14.09 -12.58 -8.97
CA ARG A 332 14.98 -13.29 -8.04
C ARG A 332 16.22 -12.47 -7.74
N TRP A 333 16.63 -12.44 -6.47
CA TRP A 333 17.97 -12.69 -5.90
C TRP A 333 18.04 -12.05 -4.50
#